data_AF-A0AB38TRB9-F1
#
_entry.id   AF-A0AB38TRB9-F1
#
_cell.length_a   1.000
_cell.length_b   1.000
_cell.length_c   1.000
_cell.angle_alpha   90.00
_cell.angle_beta   90.00
_cell.angle_gamma   90.00
#
_symmetry.space_group_name_H-M   'P 1'
#
loop_
_entity.id
_entity.type
_entity.pdbx_description
1 polymer ?
#
loop_
_entity_poly.entity_id
_entity_poly.type
_entity_poly.pdbx_seq_one_letter_code
_entity_poly.pdbx_strand_id
1 'polypeptide(L)'
;MATNRFAPGLIALSLAMLCACTQAPLSPAPTITLRECATVTRCTMPAMQPRSNGELSNALQAARAAWARCAAEVDMVAACQAKAGRDE
;
A
#
# COMPACT_ATOMS: atom_id res chain seq x y z
N MET A 1 13.05 75.47 -16.51
CA MET A 1 13.21 74.05 -16.13
C MET A 1 11.82 73.48 -15.94
N ALA A 2 11.34 72.68 -16.91
CA ALA A 2 9.98 72.16 -16.89
C ALA A 2 9.93 70.85 -16.08
N THR A 3 9.20 70.84 -14.97
CA THR A 3 8.99 69.64 -14.16
C THR A 3 7.89 68.79 -14.78
N ASN A 4 8.22 67.56 -15.16
CA ASN A 4 7.25 66.63 -15.71
C ASN A 4 6.33 66.12 -14.58
N ARG A 5 5.02 66.15 -14.82
CA ARG A 5 4.01 65.71 -13.84
C ARG A 5 4.03 64.19 -13.75
N PHE A 6 4.51 63.65 -12.63
CA PHE A 6 4.37 62.23 -12.32
C PHE A 6 2.89 61.91 -12.06
N ALA A 7 2.35 60.90 -12.74
CA ALA A 7 0.98 60.43 -12.61
C ALA A 7 0.92 59.14 -11.76
N PRO A 8 0.97 59.23 -10.42
CA PRO A 8 0.99 58.05 -9.53
C PRO A 8 -0.30 57.21 -9.62
N GLY A 9 -1.37 57.78 -10.17
CA GLY A 9 -2.67 57.10 -10.29
C GLY A 9 -2.64 55.86 -11.18
N LEU A 10 -1.87 55.86 -12.28
CA LEU A 10 -1.76 54.69 -13.17
C LEU A 10 -1.00 53.53 -12.51
N ILE A 11 0.02 53.85 -11.70
CA ILE A 11 0.77 52.86 -10.92
C ILE A 11 -0.17 52.27 -9.85
N ALA A 12 -0.90 53.09 -9.11
CA ALA A 12 -1.86 52.61 -8.11
C ALA A 12 -2.97 51.72 -8.71
N LEU A 13 -3.46 52.04 -9.92
CA LEU A 13 -4.45 51.23 -10.64
C LEU A 13 -3.89 49.86 -11.05
N SER A 14 -2.62 49.81 -11.47
CA SER A 14 -1.94 48.56 -11.83
C SER A 14 -1.70 47.63 -10.64
N LEU A 15 -1.46 48.19 -9.45
CA LEU A 15 -1.29 47.41 -8.22
C LEU A 15 -2.61 46.84 -7.66
N ALA A 16 -3.74 47.54 -7.83
CA ALA A 16 -5.04 47.06 -7.37
C ALA A 16 -5.57 45.85 -8.15
N MET A 17 -5.22 45.73 -9.44
CA MET A 17 -5.61 44.59 -10.30
C MET A 17 -4.83 43.30 -10.03
N LEU A 18 -3.72 43.36 -9.29
CA LEU A 18 -2.91 42.18 -8.91
C LEU A 18 -3.43 41.50 -7.63
N CYS A 19 -4.38 42.11 -6.92
CA CYS A 19 -4.93 41.59 -5.67
C CYS A 19 -6.05 40.58 -5.93
N ALA A 20 -5.72 39.47 -6.57
CA ALA A 20 -6.56 38.28 -6.60
C ALA A 20 -5.76 37.08 -6.06
N CYS A 21 -5.35 37.16 -4.80
CA CYS A 21 -4.98 35.96 -4.04
C CYS A 21 -6.26 35.27 -3.58
N THR A 22 -6.99 34.66 -4.52
CA THR A 22 -7.95 33.63 -4.13
C THR A 22 -7.13 32.49 -3.54
N GLN A 23 -7.35 32.17 -2.27
CA GLN A 23 -6.67 31.05 -1.63
C GLN A 23 -6.98 29.81 -2.46
N ALA A 24 -5.95 29.15 -2.97
CA ALA A 24 -6.11 27.85 -3.60
C ALA A 24 -6.82 26.93 -2.59
N PRO A 25 -7.77 26.08 -3.03
CA PRO A 25 -8.41 25.11 -2.15
C PRO A 25 -7.34 24.34 -1.37
N LEU A 26 -7.56 24.15 -0.08
CA LEU A 26 -6.68 23.34 0.75
C LEU A 26 -6.48 21.98 0.08
N SER A 27 -5.23 21.55 -0.05
CA SER A 27 -4.91 20.27 -0.62
C SER A 27 -5.62 19.17 0.18
N PRO A 28 -6.27 18.19 -0.47
CA PRO A 28 -6.88 17.08 0.24
C PRO A 28 -5.84 16.36 1.09
N ALA A 29 -6.26 15.86 2.26
CA ALA A 29 -5.39 15.11 3.15
C ALA A 29 -4.80 13.89 2.41
N PRO A 30 -3.51 13.57 2.64
CA PRO A 30 -2.90 12.40 2.02
C PRO A 30 -3.59 11.12 2.52
N THR A 31 -3.92 10.23 1.58
CA THR A 31 -4.40 8.90 1.92
C THR A 31 -3.23 8.07 2.43
N ILE A 32 -3.22 7.73 3.72
CA ILE A 32 -2.25 6.79 4.29
C ILE A 32 -2.65 5.38 3.88
N THR A 33 -1.84 4.73 3.05
CA THR A 33 -1.97 3.32 2.71
C THR A 33 -1.12 2.49 3.67
N LEU A 34 -1.77 1.81 4.61
CA LEU A 34 -1.08 0.86 5.47
C LEU A 34 -0.78 -0.42 4.68
N ARG A 35 0.49 -0.81 4.64
CA ARG A 35 0.93 -2.00 3.91
C ARG A 35 0.90 -3.19 4.86
N GLU A 36 -0.28 -3.79 5.03
CA GLU A 36 -0.47 -4.92 5.92
C GLU A 36 -0.05 -6.25 5.26
N CYS A 37 0.49 -7.16 6.08
CA CYS A 37 0.73 -8.54 5.66
C CYS A 37 -0.56 -9.36 5.74
N ALA A 38 -0.70 -10.36 4.87
CA ALA A 38 -1.81 -11.29 4.95
C ALA A 38 -1.81 -12.03 6.30
N THR A 39 -3.01 -12.32 6.82
CA THR A 39 -3.16 -13.12 8.05
C THR A 39 -2.83 -14.59 7.78
N VAL A 40 -2.12 -15.23 8.72
CA VAL A 40 -1.89 -16.68 8.65
C VAL A 40 -3.22 -17.41 8.71
N THR A 41 -3.53 -18.17 7.66
CA THR A 41 -4.72 -19.03 7.63
C THR A 41 -4.32 -20.44 8.06
N ARG A 42 -5.20 -21.14 8.80
CA ARG A 42 -4.95 -22.52 9.19
C ARG A 42 -4.98 -23.41 7.94
N CYS A 43 -3.90 -24.16 7.73
CA CYS A 43 -3.84 -25.15 6.67
C CYS A 43 -4.80 -26.31 6.91
N THR A 44 -5.45 -26.78 5.84
CA THR A 44 -6.30 -27.97 5.86
C THR A 44 -5.58 -29.12 5.18
N MET A 45 -5.54 -30.26 5.85
CA MET A 45 -5.03 -31.49 5.27
C MET A 45 -6.18 -32.27 4.63
N PRO A 46 -5.99 -32.85 3.44
CA PRO A 46 -7.00 -33.70 2.83
C PRO A 46 -7.23 -34.93 3.72
N ALA A 47 -8.51 -35.22 3.99
CA ALA A 47 -8.88 -36.48 4.63
C ALA A 47 -8.60 -37.63 3.65
N MET A 48 -7.95 -38.70 4.13
CA MET A 48 -7.57 -39.85 3.31
C MET A 48 -7.82 -41.14 4.09
N GLN A 49 -8.23 -42.19 3.39
CA GLN A 49 -8.49 -43.49 3.99
C GLN A 49 -8.05 -44.62 3.06
N PRO A 50 -6.72 -44.80 2.88
CA PRO A 50 -6.20 -45.80 1.97
C PRO A 50 -6.56 -47.21 2.43
N ARG A 51 -6.94 -48.07 1.48
CA ARG A 51 -7.31 -49.48 1.69
C ARG A 51 -6.29 -50.46 1.10
N SER A 52 -5.33 -49.96 0.33
CA SER A 52 -4.24 -50.73 -0.26
C SER A 52 -2.90 -50.00 -0.10
N ASN A 53 -1.78 -50.72 -0.26
CA ASN A 53 -0.45 -50.12 -0.22
C ASN A 53 -0.22 -49.11 -1.35
N GLY A 54 -0.82 -49.35 -2.52
CA GLY A 54 -0.79 -48.39 -3.63
C GLY A 54 -1.51 -47.09 -3.27
N GLU A 55 -2.71 -47.19 -2.71
CA GLU A 55 -3.44 -46.03 -2.19
C GLU A 55 -2.69 -45.34 -1.05
N LEU A 56 -2.05 -46.08 -0.15
CA LEU A 56 -1.24 -45.52 0.94
C LEU A 56 -0.06 -44.71 0.39
N SER A 57 0.62 -45.22 -0.63
CA SER A 57 1.72 -44.52 -1.30
C SER A 57 1.23 -43.20 -1.92
N ASN A 58 0.12 -43.24 -2.64
CA ASN A 58 -0.48 -42.04 -3.24
C ASN A 58 -0.93 -41.03 -2.18
N ALA A 59 -1.57 -41.53 -1.12
CA ALA A 59 -2.00 -40.74 0.02
C ALA A 59 -0.80 -40.04 0.70
N LEU A 60 0.31 -40.75 0.89
CA LEU A 60 1.54 -40.19 1.44
C LEU A 60 2.08 -39.04 0.57
N GLN A 61 2.09 -39.21 -0.75
CA GLN A 61 2.54 -38.14 -1.66
C GLN A 61 1.59 -36.93 -1.63
N ALA A 62 0.27 -37.16 -1.58
CA ALA A 62 -0.71 -36.08 -1.45
C ALA A 62 -0.54 -35.31 -0.14
N ALA A 63 -0.32 -36.02 0.98
CA ALA A 63 -0.07 -35.40 2.27
C ALA A 63 1.22 -34.55 2.26
N ARG A 64 2.32 -35.06 1.68
CA ARG A 64 3.57 -34.28 1.55
C ARG A 64 3.38 -33.01 0.72
N ALA A 65 2.64 -33.11 -0.39
CA ALA A 65 2.35 -31.95 -1.22
C ALA A 65 1.49 -30.91 -0.49
N ALA A 66 0.48 -31.34 0.28
CA ALA A 66 -0.34 -30.44 1.09
C ALA A 66 0.48 -29.72 2.16
N TRP A 67 1.37 -30.46 2.85
CA TRP A 67 2.30 -29.87 3.82
C TRP A 67 3.27 -28.86 3.21
N ALA A 68 3.83 -29.18 2.04
CA ALA A 68 4.75 -28.27 1.35
C ALA A 68 4.08 -26.95 0.97
N ARG A 69 2.83 -27.00 0.49
CA ARG A 69 2.04 -25.79 0.18
C ARG A 69 1.75 -24.97 1.42
N CYS A 70 1.31 -25.63 2.49
CA CYS A 70 1.07 -24.98 3.78
C CYS A 70 2.32 -24.25 4.30
N ALA A 71 3.46 -24.92 4.29
CA ALA A 71 4.73 -24.33 4.72
C ALA A 71 5.07 -23.09 3.89
N ALA A 72 4.93 -23.16 2.56
CA ALA A 72 5.20 -22.02 1.68
C ALA A 72 4.29 -20.81 1.97
N GLU A 73 3.00 -21.02 2.25
CA GLU A 73 2.07 -19.94 2.62
C GLU A 73 2.47 -19.29 3.95
N VAL A 74 2.79 -20.10 4.96
CA VAL A 74 3.23 -19.60 6.28
C VAL A 74 4.56 -18.83 6.15
N ASP A 75 5.52 -19.37 5.40
CA ASP A 75 6.82 -18.73 5.18
C ASP A 75 6.68 -17.37 4.48
N MET A 76 5.78 -17.25 3.49
CA MET A 76 5.51 -15.97 2.85
C MET A 76 4.96 -14.93 3.83
N VAL A 77 4.00 -15.31 4.67
CA VAL A 77 3.43 -14.40 5.66
C VAL A 77 4.47 -14.01 6.71
N ALA A 78 5.24 -14.98 7.22
CA ALA A 78 6.30 -14.72 8.18
C ALA A 78 7.38 -13.79 7.61
N ALA A 79 7.79 -13.99 6.34
CA ALA A 79 8.75 -13.13 5.66
C ALA A 79 8.24 -11.69 5.48
N CYS A 80 6.94 -11.52 5.23
CA CYS A 80 6.31 -10.21 5.18
C CYS A 80 6.34 -9.54 6.55
N GLN A 81 5.90 -10.23 7.59
CA GLN A 81 5.83 -9.70 8.96
C GLN A 81 7.23 -9.33 9.48
N ALA A 82 8.24 -10.13 9.16
CA ALA A 82 9.63 -9.83 9.51
C ALA A 82 10.18 -8.59 8.80
N LYS A 83 9.67 -8.22 7.61
CA LYS A 83 10.01 -6.96 6.93
C LYS A 83 9.32 -5.79 7.61
N ALA A 84 8.02 -5.91 7.87
CA ALA A 84 7.26 -4.86 8.53
C ALA A 84 7.83 -4.49 9.92
N GLY A 85 8.24 -5.48 10.72
CA GLY A 85 8.83 -5.24 12.03
C GLY A 85 10.28 -4.71 12.04
N ARG A 86 10.92 -4.53 10.87
CA ARG A 86 12.25 -3.90 10.76
C ARG A 86 12.20 -2.43 10.33
N ASP A 87 11.03 -1.97 9.88
CA ASP A 87 10.80 -0.58 9.48
C ASP A 87 10.24 0.28 10.65
N GLU A 88 10.18 -0.30 11.85
CA GLU A 88 9.91 0.36 13.14
C GLU A 88 11.22 0.58 13.91
#